data_AF-A0A6G7LNB7-F1
#
_entry.id   AF-A0A6G7LNB7-F1
#
_cell.length_a   1.000
_cell.length_b   1.000
_cell.length_c   1.000
_cell.angle_alpha   90.00
_cell.angle_beta   90.00
_cell.angle_gamma   90.00
#
_symmetry.space_group_name_H-M   'P 1'
#
loop_
_entity.id
_entity.type
_entity.pdbx_description
1 polymer ?
#
loop_
_entity_poly.entity_id
_entity_poly.type
_entity_poly.pdbx_seq_one_letter_code
_entity_poly.pdbx_strand_id
1 'polypeptide(L)'
;MNKRDSDKKYQPDVSRFLALCGRNYGHIQRWLPEQGEVGESWQVEGDFGCLDVELLENTRYTQLVSISRHVGKGGLVPVPKVTVRIYHDAKLAEVLRKVRISPRCEIIVL
;
A
#
# COMPACT_ATOMS: atom_id res chain seq x y z
N MET A 1 -44.93 21.08 9.40
CA MET A 1 -43.78 21.59 8.62
C MET A 1 -42.50 21.19 9.35
N ASN A 2 -41.93 19.99 9.11
CA ASN A 2 -40.66 19.60 9.73
C ASN A 2 -39.64 19.20 8.67
N LYS A 3 -38.46 19.81 8.82
CA LYS A 3 -37.34 19.91 7.88
C LYS A 3 -36.83 18.53 7.46
N ARG A 4 -36.68 18.35 6.15
CA ARG A 4 -35.89 17.27 5.54
C ARG A 4 -34.46 17.36 6.05
N ASP A 5 -33.98 16.32 6.72
CA ASP A 5 -32.57 16.17 7.08
C ASP A 5 -31.76 16.22 5.78
N SER A 6 -30.99 17.29 5.62
CA SER A 6 -30.22 17.56 4.43
C SER A 6 -29.13 16.52 4.29
N ASP A 7 -29.29 15.68 3.26
CA ASP A 7 -28.26 14.87 2.59
C ASP A 7 -26.86 15.49 2.78
N LYS A 8 -26.13 15.01 3.79
CA LYS A 8 -24.73 15.39 3.99
C LYS A 8 -23.93 14.71 2.89
N LYS A 9 -23.85 15.39 1.74
CA LYS A 9 -23.07 14.98 0.58
C LYS A 9 -21.65 14.67 1.05
N TYR A 10 -21.21 13.42 0.89
CA TYR A 10 -19.85 13.00 1.22
C TYR A 10 -18.86 13.91 0.48
N GLN A 11 -18.09 14.69 1.23
CA GLN A 11 -16.99 15.49 0.69
C GLN A 11 -15.69 14.75 0.98
N PRO A 12 -15.06 14.15 -0.04
CA PRO A 12 -13.77 13.52 0.16
C PRO A 12 -12.74 14.59 0.55
N ASP A 13 -12.07 14.39 1.68
CA ASP A 13 -10.95 15.21 2.09
C ASP A 13 -9.70 14.78 1.30
N VAL A 14 -9.55 15.38 0.13
CA VAL A 14 -8.43 15.13 -0.79
C VAL A 14 -7.11 15.48 -0.12
N SER A 15 -7.06 16.56 0.66
CA SER A 15 -5.85 17.00 1.35
C SER A 15 -5.37 15.95 2.35
N ARG A 16 -6.28 15.38 3.15
CA ARG A 16 -5.97 14.30 4.07
C ARG A 16 -5.51 13.04 3.35
N PHE A 17 -6.12 12.71 2.22
CA PHE A 17 -5.70 11.58 1.39
C PHE A 17 -4.28 11.78 0.83
N LEU A 18 -3.97 12.94 0.25
CA LEU A 18 -2.64 13.25 -0.25
C LEU A 18 -1.58 13.24 0.85
N ALA A 19 -1.91 13.75 2.03
CA ALA A 19 -1.02 13.69 3.20
C ALA A 19 -0.71 12.24 3.62
N LEU A 20 -1.70 11.34 3.55
CA LEU A 20 -1.50 9.91 3.80
C LEU A 20 -0.60 9.28 2.73
N CYS A 21 -0.84 9.58 1.46
CA CYS A 21 -0.03 9.11 0.35
C CYS A 21 1.43 9.60 0.44
N GLY A 22 1.65 10.84 0.87
CA GLY A 22 3.00 11.37 1.10
C GLY A 22 3.74 10.67 2.24
N ARG A 23 3.05 10.33 3.33
CA ARG A 23 3.64 9.51 4.40
C ARG A 23 4.01 8.12 3.91
N ASN A 24 3.07 7.43 3.25
CA ASN A 24 3.31 6.11 2.66
C ASN A 24 4.55 6.13 1.75
N TYR A 25 4.70 7.17 0.94
CA TYR A 25 5.87 7.33 0.06
C TYR A 25 7.17 7.36 0.86
N GLY A 26 7.26 8.16 1.92
CA GLY A 26 8.45 8.22 2.77
C GLY A 26 8.79 6.89 3.46
N HIS A 27 7.78 6.08 3.81
CA HIS A 27 8.00 4.74 4.34
C HIS A 27 8.50 3.78 3.27
N ILE A 28 7.84 3.72 2.13
CA ILE A 28 8.13 2.75 1.07
C ILE A 28 9.41 3.08 0.31
N GLN A 29 9.75 4.36 0.15
CA GLN A 29 11.01 4.77 -0.47
C GLN A 29 12.22 4.18 0.26
N ARG A 30 12.13 3.94 1.57
CA ARG A 30 13.21 3.29 2.34
C ARG A 30 13.36 1.80 2.04
N TRP A 31 12.36 1.20 1.43
CA TRP A 31 12.33 -0.22 1.09
C TRP A 31 12.72 -0.50 -0.35
N LEU A 32 12.55 0.49 -1.24
CA LEU A 32 12.83 0.31 -2.65
C LEU A 32 14.35 0.21 -2.91
N PRO A 33 14.79 -0.73 -3.74
CA PRO A 33 16.17 -0.74 -4.22
C PRO A 33 16.43 0.45 -5.14
N GLU A 34 17.67 0.96 -5.18
CA GLU A 34 18.06 2.06 -6.09
C GLU A 34 17.90 1.67 -7.55
N GLN A 35 18.11 0.39 -7.87
CA GLN A 35 17.93 -0.21 -9.18
C GLN A 35 17.21 -1.52 -8.96
N GLY A 36 16.02 -1.67 -9.55
CA GLY A 36 15.23 -2.88 -9.45
C GLY A 36 14.71 -3.32 -10.80
N GLU A 37 14.72 -4.62 -11.05
CA GLU A 37 14.14 -5.21 -12.26
C GLU A 37 12.70 -5.68 -12.01
N VAL A 38 11.85 -5.60 -13.03
CA VAL A 38 10.47 -6.10 -12.91
C VAL A 38 10.50 -7.61 -12.65
N GLY A 39 9.81 -8.04 -11.60
CA GLY A 39 9.81 -9.42 -11.10
C GLY A 39 10.81 -9.66 -9.97
N GLU A 40 11.67 -8.69 -9.66
CA GLU A 40 12.54 -8.77 -8.50
C GLU A 40 11.73 -8.70 -7.20
N SER A 41 12.12 -9.53 -6.23
CA SER A 41 11.50 -9.55 -4.91
C SER A 41 12.57 -9.53 -3.83
N TRP A 42 12.26 -8.82 -2.74
CA TRP A 42 13.15 -8.67 -1.60
C TRP A 42 12.35 -8.67 -0.30
N GLN A 43 13.08 -8.90 0.79
CA GLN A 43 12.51 -8.92 2.13
C GLN A 43 12.84 -7.63 2.86
N VAL A 44 11.83 -7.09 3.51
CA VAL A 44 11.92 -5.90 4.35
C VAL A 44 11.57 -6.31 5.76
N GLU A 45 12.54 -6.19 6.65
CA GLU A 45 12.33 -6.33 8.07
C GLU A 45 12.00 -4.96 8.69
N GLY A 46 10.96 -4.93 9.51
CA GLY A 46 10.62 -3.75 10.30
C GLY A 46 9.84 -4.13 11.54
N ASP A 47 9.39 -3.12 12.28
CA ASP A 47 8.64 -3.31 13.54
C ASP A 47 7.33 -4.12 13.34
N PHE A 48 6.84 -4.19 12.11
CA PHE A 48 5.62 -4.92 11.73
C PHE A 48 5.86 -6.37 11.28
N GLY A 49 7.11 -6.87 11.39
CA GLY A 49 7.55 -8.19 10.96
C GLY A 49 8.28 -8.18 9.60
N CYS A 50 8.48 -9.37 9.04
CA CYS A 50 9.08 -9.55 7.72
C CYS A 50 8.02 -9.43 6.61
N LEU A 51 8.25 -8.51 5.69
CA LEU A 51 7.44 -8.26 4.52
C LEU A 51 8.19 -8.71 3.26
N ASP A 52 7.52 -9.48 2.42
CA ASP A 52 7.98 -9.79 1.07
C ASP A 52 7.45 -8.70 0.14
N VAL A 53 8.36 -8.00 -0.55
CA VAL A 53 8.05 -6.97 -1.54
C VAL A 53 8.46 -7.47 -2.91
N GLU A 54 7.60 -7.25 -3.91
CA GLU A 54 7.80 -7.67 -5.30
C GLU A 54 7.55 -6.48 -6.22
N LEU A 55 8.51 -6.18 -7.11
CA LEU A 55 8.37 -5.12 -8.10
C LEU A 55 7.59 -5.63 -9.32
N LEU A 56 6.37 -5.12 -9.50
CA LEU A 56 5.46 -5.53 -10.58
C LEU A 56 5.63 -4.67 -11.84
N GLU A 57 5.90 -3.38 -11.66
CA GLU A 57 6.15 -2.45 -12.77
C GLU A 57 7.23 -1.45 -12.35
N ASN A 58 8.16 -1.15 -13.24
CA ASN A 58 9.20 -0.14 -13.04
C ASN A 58 9.25 0.79 -14.25
N THR A 59 8.87 2.04 -14.07
CA THR A 59 9.01 3.11 -15.07
C THR A 59 9.83 4.25 -14.49
N ARG A 60 10.22 5.21 -15.33
CA ARG A 60 11.02 6.37 -14.91
C ARG A 60 10.40 7.18 -13.76
N TYR A 61 9.07 7.27 -13.72
CA TYR A 61 8.36 8.14 -12.76
C TYR A 61 7.39 7.38 -11.86
N THR A 62 7.07 6.13 -12.21
CA THR A 62 6.11 5.32 -11.46
C THR A 62 6.63 3.92 -11.23
N GLN A 63 6.39 3.41 -10.02
CA GLN A 63 6.63 2.02 -9.68
C GLN A 63 5.35 1.39 -9.15
N LEU A 64 5.17 0.11 -9.43
CA LEU A 64 4.09 -0.70 -8.86
C LEU A 64 4.73 -1.83 -8.07
N VAL A 65 4.47 -1.87 -6.78
CA VAL A 65 4.97 -2.93 -5.91
C VAL A 65 3.82 -3.70 -5.30
N SER A 66 4.06 -4.98 -5.09
CA SER A 66 3.27 -5.78 -4.19
C SER A 66 3.99 -5.93 -2.86
N ILE A 67 3.21 -5.90 -1.78
CA ILE A 67 3.68 -6.17 -0.42
C ILE A 67 2.82 -7.31 0.15
N SER A 68 3.46 -8.34 0.67
CA SER A 68 2.84 -9.44 1.41
C SER A 68 3.60 -9.71 2.70
N ARG A 69 2.95 -10.34 3.68
CA ARG A 69 3.67 -10.83 4.87
C ARG A 69 4.33 -12.16 4.56
N HIS A 70 5.52 -12.37 5.10
CA HIS A 70 6.12 -13.68 5.10
C HIS A 70 5.31 -14.60 6.02
N VAL A 71 4.59 -15.57 5.44
CA VAL A 71 3.86 -16.60 6.19
C VAL A 71 4.58 -17.91 5.94
N GLY A 72 5.05 -18.56 7.02
CA GLY A 72 5.73 -19.86 6.91
C GLY A 72 4.89 -20.88 6.13
N LYS A 73 5.56 -21.85 5.49
CA LYS A 73 4.95 -22.94 4.69
C LYS A 73 3.98 -23.77 5.54
N GLY A 74 2.76 -23.29 5.74
CA GLY A 74 1.81 -23.93 6.63
C GLY A 74 0.47 -23.22 6.65
N GLY A 75 -0.36 -23.49 5.65
CA GLY A 75 -1.78 -23.18 5.74
C GLY A 75 -2.46 -23.00 4.39
N LEU A 76 -3.61 -23.66 4.23
CA LEU A 76 -4.60 -23.54 3.15
C LEU A 76 -5.11 -22.10 2.88
N VAL A 77 -4.54 -21.08 3.52
CA VAL A 77 -5.05 -19.72 3.59
C VAL A 77 -4.21 -18.82 2.68
N PRO A 78 -4.82 -18.07 1.76
CA PRO A 78 -4.06 -17.17 0.91
C PRO A 78 -3.43 -16.05 1.73
N VAL A 79 -2.18 -15.74 1.42
CA VAL A 79 -1.40 -14.70 2.09
C VAL A 79 -1.99 -13.32 1.72
N PRO A 80 -2.22 -12.43 2.70
CA PRO A 80 -2.70 -11.09 2.40
C PRO A 80 -1.67 -10.33 1.55
N LYS A 81 -2.07 -9.96 0.33
CA LYS A 81 -1.28 -9.21 -0.64
C LYS A 81 -1.89 -7.82 -0.82
N VAL A 82 -1.04 -6.80 -0.81
CA VAL A 82 -1.40 -5.40 -1.02
C VAL A 82 -0.60 -4.85 -2.19
N THR A 83 -1.25 -4.18 -3.12
CA THR A 83 -0.56 -3.52 -4.24
C THR A 83 -0.50 -2.03 -3.99
N VAL A 84 0.69 -1.45 -4.14
CA VAL A 84 0.95 -0.03 -3.95
C VAL A 84 1.57 0.55 -5.21
N ARG A 85 1.01 1.66 -5.68
CA ARG A 85 1.58 2.45 -6.77
C ARG A 85 2.29 3.66 -6.20
N ILE A 86 3.48 3.92 -6.70
CA ILE A 86 4.42 4.92 -6.22
C ILE A 86 4.66 5.90 -7.36
N TYR A 87 4.52 7.18 -7.06
CA TYR A 87 4.76 8.31 -7.95
C TYR A 87 5.97 9.09 -7.43
N HIS A 88 7.10 9.04 -8.14
CA HIS A 88 8.34 9.68 -7.69
C HIS A 88 8.36 11.18 -7.94
N ASP A 89 7.67 11.63 -8.98
CA ASP A 89 7.51 13.05 -9.32
C ASP A 89 6.65 13.80 -8.30
N ALA A 90 5.52 13.20 -7.91
CA ALA A 90 4.61 13.75 -6.90
C ALA A 90 5.02 13.40 -5.46
N LYS A 91 5.95 12.45 -5.28
CA LYS A 91 6.35 11.88 -3.98
C LYS A 91 5.14 11.31 -3.20
N LEU A 92 4.31 10.53 -3.89
CA LEU A 92 3.09 9.93 -3.35
C LEU A 92 3.11 8.42 -3.53
N ALA A 93 2.54 7.70 -2.57
CA ALA A 93 2.27 6.27 -2.70
C ALA A 93 0.81 5.96 -2.35
N GLU A 94 0.10 5.39 -3.32
CA GLU A 94 -1.31 5.01 -3.19
C GLU A 94 -1.46 3.49 -3.07
N VAL A 95 -2.34 3.06 -2.17
CA VAL A 95 -2.66 1.64 -2.01
C VAL A 95 -3.83 1.29 -2.93
N LEU A 96 -3.57 0.56 -4.00
CA LEU A 96 -4.54 0.26 -5.06
C LEU A 96 -5.48 -0.89 -4.73
N ARG A 97 -4.96 -1.95 -4.09
CA ARG A 97 -5.75 -3.16 -3.80
C ARG A 97 -5.35 -3.76 -2.46
N LYS A 98 -6.33 -3.98 -1.59
CA LYS A 98 -6.20 -4.82 -0.40
C LYS A 98 -6.98 -6.11 -0.63
N VAL A 99 -6.32 -7.25 -0.80
CA VAL A 99 -7.02 -8.55 -0.73
C VAL A 99 -7.17 -8.88 0.76
N ARG A 100 -8.38 -8.66 1.30
CA ARG A 100 -8.71 -8.89 2.72
C ARG A 100 -9.17 -10.33 2.93
N ILE A 101 -8.34 -11.15 3.57
CA ILE A 101 -8.61 -12.60 3.74
C ILE A 101 -8.78 -12.98 5.22
N SER A 102 -8.73 -12.03 6.16
CA SER A 102 -9.08 -12.29 7.56
C SER A 102 -9.46 -11.00 8.32
N PRO A 103 -10.36 -11.07 9.32
CA PRO A 103 -10.79 -9.91 10.11
C PRO A 103 -9.69 -9.34 11.03
N ARG A 104 -8.50 -9.94 11.08
CA ARG A 104 -7.39 -9.51 11.94
C ARG A 104 -6.17 -8.96 11.19
N CYS A 105 -6.21 -8.91 9.85
CA CYS A 105 -5.10 -8.39 9.05
C CYS A 105 -5.33 -6.93 8.68
N GLU A 106 -5.13 -6.03 9.65
CA GLU A 106 -4.87 -4.63 9.35
C GLU A 106 -3.45 -4.53 8.79
N ILE A 107 -3.30 -4.69 7.47
CA ILE A 107 -2.14 -4.11 6.81
C ILE A 107 -2.39 -2.60 6.84
N ILE A 108 -1.85 -2.04 7.92
CA ILE A 108 -1.81 -0.64 8.29
C ILE A 108 -1.34 0.16 7.07
N VAL A 109 -2.07 1.22 6.79
CA VAL A 109 -1.56 2.27 5.90
C VAL A 109 -0.39 2.90 6.65
N LEU A 110 0.82 2.74 6.11
CA LEU A 110 2.09 3.08 6.77
C LEU A 110 2.13 4.51 7.34
#